data_AF-A0A519VC91-F1
#
_entry.id   AF-A0A519VC91-F1
#
_cell.length_a   1.000
_cell.length_b   1.000
_cell.length_c   1.000
_cell.angle_alpha   90.00
_cell.angle_beta   90.00
_cell.angle_gamma   90.00
#
_symmetry.space_group_name_H-M   'P 1'
#
loop_
_entity.id
_entity.type
_entity.pdbx_description
1 polymer ?
#
loop_
_entity_poly.entity_id
_entity_poly.type
_entity_poly.pdbx_seq_one_letter_code
_entity_poly.pdbx_strand_id
1 'polypeptide(L)'
;MSVASTLPTPLLAPAAASPARATIPRPGRRWQWPLGAVLPVLLLALWEVLARTGTLPPNLLPAPSRVLTTIIELARTGELWPHLGLTLGRVLLGFGLGTALGTVLGALTGYLPLLRRLLDPLLQGLRNIPSLAWVPL
;
A
#
# COMPACT_ATOMS: atom_id res chain seq x y z
N MET A 1 8.63 -29.36 -58.59
CA MET A 1 7.26 -29.75 -59.05
C MET A 1 6.89 -31.05 -58.35
N SER A 2 5.71 -31.11 -57.72
CA SER A 2 5.03 -32.34 -57.28
C SER A 2 5.68 -33.12 -56.10
N VAL A 3 5.00 -33.63 -55.06
CA VAL A 3 3.58 -33.76 -54.66
C VAL A 3 3.56 -33.88 -53.12
N ALA A 4 2.42 -33.50 -52.54
CA ALA A 4 1.98 -33.72 -51.16
C ALA A 4 2.21 -35.13 -50.57
N SER A 5 2.41 -35.18 -49.26
CA SER A 5 2.00 -36.32 -48.42
C SER A 5 1.81 -35.89 -46.95
N THR A 6 0.53 -35.73 -46.60
CA THR A 6 -0.11 -36.17 -45.35
C THR A 6 0.54 -35.80 -44.01
N LEU A 7 0.03 -34.72 -43.41
CA LEU A 7 -0.19 -34.71 -41.96
C LEU A 7 -1.68 -34.89 -41.70
N PRO A 8 -2.07 -35.80 -40.79
CA PRO A 8 -3.46 -36.10 -40.50
C PRO A 8 -4.14 -34.88 -39.88
N THR A 9 -5.33 -34.58 -40.37
CA THR A 9 -6.30 -33.70 -39.73
C THR A 9 -6.59 -34.25 -38.33
N PRO A 10 -6.26 -33.57 -37.23
CA PRO A 10 -6.81 -33.96 -35.94
C PRO A 10 -8.32 -33.69 -36.00
N LEU A 11 -9.06 -34.80 -36.03
CA LEU A 11 -10.50 -34.87 -35.83
C LEU A 11 -10.90 -34.06 -34.60
N LEU A 12 -12.05 -33.37 -34.71
CA LEU A 12 -12.75 -32.66 -33.64
C LEU A 12 -12.46 -33.24 -32.25
N ALA A 13 -11.74 -32.50 -31.41
CA ALA A 13 -12.04 -32.56 -29.99
C ALA A 13 -13.38 -31.84 -29.81
N PRO A 14 -14.47 -32.52 -29.39
CA PRO A 14 -15.70 -31.80 -29.06
C PRO A 14 -15.32 -30.77 -28.00
N ALA A 15 -15.73 -29.52 -28.23
CA ALA A 15 -15.60 -28.46 -27.25
C ALA A 15 -16.14 -28.99 -25.92
N ALA A 16 -15.21 -29.37 -25.02
CA ALA A 16 -15.55 -29.86 -23.71
C ALA A 16 -16.41 -28.77 -23.09
N ALA A 17 -17.69 -29.09 -22.92
CA ALA A 17 -18.66 -28.22 -22.30
C ALA A 17 -18.01 -27.67 -21.04
N SER A 18 -17.73 -26.36 -21.03
CA SER A 18 -17.14 -25.70 -19.87
C SER A 18 -17.98 -26.11 -18.66
N PRO A 19 -17.41 -26.75 -17.63
CA PRO A 19 -18.19 -27.19 -16.50
C PRO A 19 -18.87 -25.94 -15.94
N ALA A 20 -20.20 -25.95 -15.99
CA ALA A 20 -21.05 -24.89 -15.48
C ALA A 20 -20.52 -24.53 -14.09
N ARG A 21 -19.91 -23.34 -14.00
CA ARG A 21 -19.22 -22.88 -12.81
C ARG A 21 -20.27 -22.79 -11.71
N ALA A 22 -20.29 -23.78 -10.82
CA ALA A 22 -21.23 -23.84 -9.71
C ALA A 22 -21.13 -22.51 -8.95
N THR A 23 -22.14 -21.66 -9.12
CA THR A 23 -22.24 -20.38 -8.45
C THR A 23 -22.60 -20.65 -7.00
N ILE A 24 -21.58 -20.78 -6.15
CA ILE A 24 -21.76 -20.89 -4.71
C ILE A 24 -22.58 -19.67 -4.25
N PRO A 25 -23.80 -19.86 -3.70
CA PRO A 25 -24.60 -18.76 -3.20
C PRO A 25 -23.86 -18.12 -2.01
N ARG A 26 -23.43 -16.87 -2.15
CA ARG A 26 -22.83 -16.12 -1.03
C ARG A 26 -23.95 -15.66 -0.10
N PRO A 27 -24.00 -16.13 1.16
CA PRO A 27 -25.05 -15.70 2.09
C PRO A 27 -24.94 -14.19 2.38
N GLY A 28 -26.10 -13.57 2.64
CA GLY A 28 -26.31 -12.13 2.70
C GLY A 28 -25.33 -11.36 3.60
N ARG A 29 -24.47 -10.59 2.94
CA ARG A 29 -23.36 -9.75 3.45
C ARG A 29 -23.76 -8.55 4.33
N ARG A 30 -24.89 -8.61 5.04
CA ARG A 30 -25.40 -7.50 5.87
C ARG A 30 -25.23 -7.71 7.37
N TRP A 31 -25.11 -8.95 7.83
CA TRP A 31 -24.95 -9.29 9.26
C TRP A 31 -23.50 -9.63 9.67
N GLN A 32 -22.57 -9.69 8.71
CA GLN A 32 -21.16 -10.02 8.97
C GLN A 32 -20.29 -8.80 9.34
N TRP A 33 -20.84 -7.58 9.19
CA TRP A 33 -20.13 -6.33 9.53
C TRP A 33 -19.75 -6.21 11.03
N PRO A 34 -20.61 -6.55 12.01
CA PRO A 34 -20.21 -6.50 13.42
C PRO A 34 -19.29 -7.66 13.83
N LEU A 35 -19.42 -8.83 13.20
CA LEU A 35 -18.58 -9.99 13.54
C LEU A 35 -17.10 -9.79 13.17
N GLY A 36 -16.83 -9.04 12.09
CA GLY A 36 -15.47 -8.70 11.69
C GLY A 36 -14.73 -7.78 12.68
N ALA A 37 -15.46 -7.01 13.49
CA ALA A 37 -14.88 -6.10 14.47
C ALA A 37 -14.50 -6.79 15.80
N VAL A 38 -14.97 -8.02 16.05
CA VAL A 38 -14.71 -8.72 17.32
C VAL A 38 -13.21 -8.95 17.53
N LEU A 39 -12.51 -9.45 16.51
CA LEU A 39 -11.08 -9.74 16.59
C LEU A 39 -10.22 -8.49 16.86
N PRO A 40 -10.34 -7.38 16.10
CA PRO A 40 -9.57 -6.17 16.38
C PRO A 40 -9.92 -5.55 17.74
N VAL A 41 -11.19 -5.56 18.16
CA VAL A 41 -11.57 -5.04 19.48
C VAL A 41 -10.97 -5.88 20.61
N LEU A 42 -11.00 -7.21 20.49
CA LEU A 42 -10.37 -8.10 21.46
C LEU A 42 -8.86 -7.85 21.55
N LEU A 43 -8.21 -7.65 20.40
CA LEU A 43 -6.77 -7.33 20.34
C LEU A 43 -6.46 -5.99 21.01
N LEU A 44 -7.28 -4.96 20.76
CA LEU A 44 -7.14 -3.65 21.41
C LEU A 44 -7.35 -3.74 22.93
N ALA A 45 -8.34 -4.53 23.38
CA ALA A 45 -8.59 -4.73 24.80
C ALA A 45 -7.43 -5.48 25.47
N LEU A 46 -6.91 -6.53 24.83
CA LEU A 46 -5.73 -7.24 25.31
C LEU A 46 -4.52 -6.29 25.38
N TRP A 47 -4.27 -5.51 24.33
CA TRP A 47 -3.19 -4.52 24.32
C TRP A 47 -3.33 -3.49 25.45
N GLU A 48 -4.53 -2.93 25.66
CA GLU A 48 -4.81 -2.01 26.77
C GLU A 48 -4.49 -2.64 28.12
N VAL A 49 -4.86 -3.92 28.34
CA VAL A 49 -4.55 -4.65 29.58
C VAL A 49 -3.03 -4.85 29.73
N LEU A 50 -2.33 -5.31 28.70
CA LEU A 50 -0.87 -5.50 28.76
C LEU A 50 -0.12 -4.18 28.95
N ALA A 51 -0.59 -3.09 28.34
CA ALA A 51 0.03 -1.78 28.50
C ALA A 51 -0.20 -1.19 29.91
N ARG A 52 -1.36 -1.43 30.52
CA ARG A 52 -1.69 -0.96 31.88
C ARG A 52 -1.03 -1.77 32.98
N THR A 53 -0.85 -3.07 32.78
CA THR A 53 -0.24 -3.97 33.78
C THR A 53 1.27 -3.79 33.91
N GLY A 54 1.89 -2.93 33.08
CA GLY A 54 3.31 -2.60 33.17
C GLY A 54 4.23 -3.72 32.69
N THR A 55 3.69 -4.78 32.09
CA THR A 55 4.48 -5.88 31.50
C THR A 55 5.30 -5.41 30.30
N LEU A 56 4.93 -4.29 29.68
CA LEU A 56 5.63 -3.68 28.56
C LEU A 56 6.16 -2.30 28.96
N PRO A 57 7.39 -1.92 28.54
CA PRO A 57 7.91 -0.60 28.83
C PRO A 57 6.98 0.48 28.24
N PRO A 58 6.54 1.47 29.04
CA PRO A 58 5.57 2.48 28.60
C PRO A 58 6.05 3.34 27.43
N ASN A 59 7.37 3.38 27.19
CA ASN A 59 7.97 4.10 26.06
C ASN A 59 7.88 3.32 24.74
N LEU A 60 7.67 2.00 24.80
CA LEU A 60 7.56 1.14 23.61
C LEU A 60 6.10 1.01 23.16
N LEU A 61 5.16 0.84 24.10
CA LEU A 61 3.74 0.60 23.80
C LEU A 61 2.82 1.33 24.79
N PRO A 62 2.55 2.63 24.59
CA PRO A 62 1.58 3.35 25.41
C PRO A 62 0.17 2.77 25.23
N ALA A 63 -0.62 2.74 26.31
CA ALA A 63 -2.00 2.25 26.26
C ALA A 63 -2.85 3.07 25.27
N PRO A 64 -3.69 2.44 24.43
CA PRO A 64 -4.50 3.16 23.44
C PRO A 64 -5.41 4.23 24.06
N SER A 65 -5.91 4.02 25.28
CA SER A 65 -6.67 5.06 26.01
C SER A 65 -5.84 6.31 26.27
N ARG A 66 -4.57 6.15 26.63
CA ARG A 66 -3.64 7.26 26.90
C ARG A 66 -3.36 8.06 25.64
N VAL A 67 -3.18 7.38 24.51
CA VAL A 67 -3.04 8.02 23.19
C VAL A 67 -4.27 8.89 22.90
N LEU A 68 -5.48 8.36 23.11
CA LEU A 68 -6.72 9.09 22.86
C LEU A 68 -6.86 10.32 23.77
N THR A 69 -6.57 10.18 25.07
CA THR A 69 -6.61 11.32 26.00
C THR A 69 -5.62 12.41 25.59
N THR A 70 -4.40 12.03 25.21
CA THR A 70 -3.37 12.97 24.77
C THR A 70 -3.79 13.69 23.48
N ILE A 71 -4.36 12.99 22.50
CA ILE A 71 -4.88 13.62 21.26
C ILE A 71 -5.97 14.66 21.59
N ILE A 72 -6.93 14.32 22.47
CA ILE A 72 -8.01 15.24 22.85
C ILE A 72 -7.45 16.45 23.61
N GLU A 73 -6.47 16.24 24.48
CA GLU A 73 -5.82 17.31 25.22
C GLU A 73 -5.06 18.27 24.28
N LEU A 74 -4.23 17.75 23.38
CA LEU A 74 -3.53 18.58 22.38
C LEU A 74 -4.51 19.27 21.42
N ALA A 75 -5.64 18.65 21.10
CA ALA A 75 -6.67 19.27 20.28
C ALA A 75 -7.32 20.46 21.00
N ARG A 76 -7.54 20.35 22.33
CA ARG A 76 -8.10 21.42 23.16
C ARG A 76 -7.12 22.56 23.43
N THR A 77 -5.84 22.26 23.64
CA THR A 77 -4.79 23.29 23.80
C THR A 77 -4.46 23.99 22.48
N GLY A 78 -4.87 23.40 21.35
CA GLY A 78 -4.61 23.91 20.01
C GLY A 78 -3.25 23.52 19.45
N GLU A 79 -2.40 22.84 20.24
CA GLU A 79 -1.06 22.40 19.83
C GLU A 79 -1.09 21.28 18.77
N LEU A 80 -2.18 20.52 18.70
CA LEU A 80 -2.33 19.45 17.70
C LEU A 80 -2.23 20.01 16.27
N TRP A 81 -2.85 21.16 16.01
CA TRP A 81 -3.00 21.70 14.65
C TRP A 81 -1.69 22.18 14.04
N PRO A 82 -0.82 22.94 14.73
CA PRO A 82 0.51 23.28 14.23
C PRO A 82 1.37 22.05 13.93
N HIS A 83 1.38 21.05 14.81
CA HIS A 83 2.17 19.83 14.59
C HIS A 83 1.69 19.03 13.38
N LEU A 84 0.37 18.87 13.28
CA LEU A 84 -0.24 18.17 12.16
C LEU A 84 -0.03 18.96 10.85
N GLY A 85 -0.27 20.26 10.88
CA GLY A 85 -0.13 21.16 9.73
C GLY A 85 1.28 21.22 9.18
N LEU A 86 2.30 21.32 10.04
CA LEU A 86 3.71 21.29 9.61
C LEU A 86 4.07 19.96 8.96
N THR A 87 3.63 18.84 9.53
CA THR A 87 3.90 17.51 9.00
C THR A 87 3.19 17.31 7.66
N LEU A 88 1.91 17.65 7.58
CA LEU A 88 1.11 17.52 6.38
C LEU A 88 1.60 18.46 5.27
N GLY A 89 1.96 19.70 5.63
CA GLY A 89 2.52 20.68 4.72
C GLY A 89 3.81 20.19 4.07
N ARG A 90 4.72 19.59 4.85
CA ARG A 90 5.95 18.97 4.30
C ARG A 90 5.64 17.84 3.33
N VAL A 91 4.70 16.96 3.67
CA VAL A 91 4.29 15.84 2.80
C VAL A 91 3.68 16.36 1.51
N LEU A 92 2.77 17.33 1.58
CA LEU A 92 2.09 17.89 0.40
C LEU A 92 3.06 18.67 -0.49
N LEU A 93 3.98 19.45 0.08
CA LEU A 93 5.00 20.15 -0.69
C LEU A 93 5.97 19.18 -1.36
N GLY A 94 6.47 18.18 -0.62
CA GLY A 94 7.36 17.15 -1.18
C GLY A 94 6.68 16.33 -2.27
N PHE A 95 5.42 15.92 -2.05
CA PHE A 95 4.62 15.20 -3.03
C PHE A 95 4.33 16.06 -4.27
N GLY A 96 3.94 17.32 -4.09
CA GLY A 96 3.65 18.25 -5.17
C GLY A 96 4.87 18.50 -6.05
N LEU A 97 6.01 18.86 -5.44
CA LEU A 97 7.26 19.09 -6.16
C LEU A 97 7.78 17.81 -6.83
N GLY A 98 7.78 16.69 -6.09
CA GLY A 98 8.23 15.40 -6.60
C GLY A 98 7.39 14.91 -7.77
N THR A 99 6.06 15.02 -7.69
CA THR A 99 5.14 14.61 -8.76
C THR A 99 5.27 15.52 -9.97
N ALA A 100 5.36 16.85 -9.76
CA ALA A 100 5.54 17.79 -10.86
C ALA A 100 6.85 17.52 -11.63
N LEU A 101 7.98 17.46 -10.92
CA LEU A 101 9.28 17.19 -11.52
C LEU A 101 9.34 15.78 -12.13
N GLY A 102 8.85 14.77 -11.42
CA GLY A 102 8.82 13.39 -11.91
C GLY A 102 7.95 13.23 -13.16
N THR A 103 6.82 13.94 -13.24
CA THR A 103 5.95 13.91 -14.42
C THR A 103 6.63 14.59 -15.61
N VAL A 104 7.26 15.74 -15.42
CA VAL A 104 8.00 16.45 -16.49
C VAL A 104 9.17 15.60 -16.99
N LEU A 105 9.99 15.07 -16.09
CA LEU A 105 11.13 14.22 -16.46
C LEU A 105 10.68 12.90 -17.10
N GLY A 106 9.62 12.29 -16.57
CA GLY A 106 9.01 11.08 -17.13
C GLY A 106 8.46 11.31 -18.53
N ALA A 107 7.78 12.43 -18.76
CA ALA A 107 7.31 12.82 -20.08
C ALA A 107 8.48 13.07 -21.04
N LEU A 108 9.49 13.84 -20.64
CA LEU A 108 10.65 14.15 -21.47
C LEU A 108 11.45 12.88 -21.86
N THR A 109 11.65 11.95 -20.93
CA THR A 109 12.30 10.66 -21.23
C THR A 109 11.43 9.74 -22.10
N GLY A 110 10.11 9.88 -22.01
CA GLY A 110 9.17 9.20 -22.90
C GLY A 110 9.22 9.71 -24.35
N TYR A 111 9.39 11.02 -24.55
CA TYR A 111 9.44 11.65 -25.88
C TYR A 111 10.83 11.64 -26.51
N LEU A 112 11.90 11.75 -25.72
CA LEU A 112 13.27 11.96 -26.21
C LEU A 112 14.16 10.72 -25.93
N PRO A 113 14.56 9.95 -26.97
CA PRO A 113 15.40 8.75 -26.80
C PRO A 113 16.78 9.04 -26.18
N LEU A 114 17.34 10.24 -26.43
CA LEU A 114 18.61 10.67 -25.85
C LEU A 114 18.49 10.81 -24.33
N LEU A 115 17.47 11.53 -23.86
CA LEU A 115 17.27 11.81 -22.44
C LEU A 115 17.02 10.53 -21.64
N ARG A 116 16.27 9.59 -22.23
CA ARG A 116 16.07 8.25 -21.68
C ARG A 116 17.40 7.52 -21.46
N ARG A 117 18.29 7.49 -22.45
CA ARG A 117 19.60 6.80 -22.34
C ARG A 117 20.50 7.40 -21.26
N LEU A 118 20.45 8.72 -21.07
CA LEU A 118 21.24 9.40 -20.03
C LEU A 118 20.65 9.20 -18.63
N LEU A 119 19.32 9.26 -18.49
CA LEU A 119 18.66 9.24 -17.18
C LEU A 119 18.35 7.83 -16.67
N ASP A 120 18.13 6.84 -17.54
CA ASP A 120 17.80 5.46 -17.13
C ASP A 120 18.80 4.88 -16.11
N PRO A 121 20.13 4.96 -16.30
CA PRO A 121 21.10 4.46 -15.32
C PRO A 121 21.05 5.20 -13.98
N LEU A 122 20.86 6.53 -14.01
CA LEU A 122 20.76 7.35 -12.80
C LEU A 122 19.49 7.03 -12.02
N LEU A 123 18.36 6.87 -12.71
CA LEU A 123 17.06 6.52 -12.12
C LEU A 123 17.08 5.12 -11.51
N GLN A 124 17.73 4.15 -12.17
CA GLN A 124 17.94 2.81 -11.61
C GLN A 124 18.84 2.85 -10.38
N GLY A 125 19.93 3.62 -10.40
CA GLY A 125 20.79 3.83 -9.24
C GLY A 125 20.02 4.40 -8.06
N LEU A 126 19.27 5.48 -8.28
CA LEU A 126 18.48 6.15 -7.23
C LEU A 126 17.43 5.22 -6.60
N ARG A 127 16.74 4.41 -7.42
CA ARG A 127 15.74 3.44 -6.93
C ARG A 127 16.33 2.36 -6.03
N ASN A 128 17.61 2.05 -6.19
CA ASN A 128 18.26 0.98 -5.43
C ASN A 128 18.85 1.48 -4.10
N ILE A 129 18.86 2.79 -3.84
CA ILE A 129 19.37 3.34 -2.58
C ILE A 129 18.33 3.08 -1.48
N PRO A 130 18.67 2.34 -0.41
CA PRO A 130 17.76 2.12 0.70
C PRO A 130 17.48 3.43 1.43
N SER A 131 16.26 3.61 1.95
CA SER A 131 15.85 4.83 2.64
C SER A 131 16.74 5.18 3.85
N LEU A 132 17.36 4.17 4.47
CA LEU A 132 18.29 4.33 5.60
C LEU A 132 19.61 5.02 5.22
N ALA A 133 20.07 4.94 3.97
CA ALA A 133 21.35 5.52 3.56
C ALA A 133 21.34 7.06 3.49
N TRP A 134 20.16 7.68 3.59
CA TRP A 134 19.99 9.12 3.52
C TRP A 134 20.13 9.82 4.89
N VAL A 135 20.19 9.06 5.98
CA VAL A 135 20.38 9.61 7.33
C VAL A 135 21.89 9.71 7.62
N PRO A 136 22.44 10.93 7.81
CA PRO A 136 23.84 11.06 8.23
C PRO A 136 23.98 10.57 9.69
N LEU A 137 24.93 9.66 9.91
CA LEU A 137 25.37 9.20 11.23
C LEU A 137 26.27 10.25 11.90
#